data_AF-A0A699ZFI3-F1
#
_entry.id   AF-A0A699ZFI3-F1
#
_cell.length_a   1.000
_cell.length_b   1.000
_cell.length_c   1.000
_cell.angle_alpha   90.00
_cell.angle_beta   90.00
_cell.angle_gamma   90.00
#
_symmetry.space_group_name_H-M   'P 1'
#
loop_
_entity.id
_entity.type
_entity.pdbx_description
1 polymer ?
#
loop_
_entity_poly.entity_id
_entity_poly.type
_entity_poly.pdbx_seq_one_letter_code
_entity_poly.pdbx_strand_id
1 'polypeptide(L)'
;MQVASRISAKQVSRAVVCRAQSKQSPAAQKAAAVVAGLPALIAASPAFALVDDRLNGDGVGLPFGINDGILGWVLVGVLSLVWALWYNAQKDLGDFEDPDAGLKIDDRD
;
A
#
# COMPACT_ATOMS: atom_id res chain seq x y z
N MET A 1 40.51 -58.36 -22.70
CA MET A 1 39.30 -58.10 -21.88
C MET A 1 39.41 -56.68 -21.33
N GLN A 2 38.28 -55.98 -21.25
CA GLN A 2 38.08 -54.51 -21.35
C GLN A 2 38.90 -53.58 -20.45
N VAL A 3 39.32 -52.46 -21.05
CA VAL A 3 39.75 -51.22 -20.37
C VAL A 3 38.51 -50.41 -20.02
N ALA A 4 38.35 -50.01 -18.75
CA ALA A 4 37.29 -49.09 -18.31
C ALA A 4 37.92 -47.80 -17.76
N SER A 5 38.02 -46.79 -18.61
CA SER A 5 38.42 -45.43 -18.25
C SER A 5 37.29 -44.74 -17.49
N ARG A 6 37.54 -44.27 -16.26
CA ARG A 6 36.61 -43.42 -15.52
C ARG A 6 36.95 -41.96 -15.83
N ILE A 7 36.24 -41.37 -16.78
CA ILE A 7 36.36 -39.95 -17.12
C ILE A 7 35.58 -39.14 -16.07
N SER A 8 36.32 -38.41 -15.24
CA SER A 8 35.78 -37.41 -14.31
C SER A 8 35.34 -36.16 -15.09
N ALA A 9 34.06 -36.05 -15.40
CA ALA A 9 33.49 -34.84 -16.01
C ALA A 9 33.28 -33.75 -14.94
N LYS A 10 34.18 -32.77 -14.85
CA LYS A 10 33.89 -31.50 -14.16
C LYS A 10 32.86 -30.73 -14.99
N GLN A 11 31.66 -30.56 -14.47
CA GLN A 11 30.60 -29.76 -15.09
C GLN A 11 30.99 -28.27 -15.04
N VAL A 12 31.44 -27.72 -16.17
CA VAL A 12 31.70 -26.28 -16.30
C VAL A 12 30.36 -25.58 -16.48
N SER A 13 29.88 -24.90 -15.44
CA SER A 13 28.73 -24.01 -15.55
C SER A 13 29.11 -22.80 -16.43
N ARG A 14 28.67 -22.80 -17.68
CA ARG A 14 28.77 -21.62 -18.56
C ARG A 14 27.62 -20.67 -18.22
N ALA A 15 27.92 -19.62 -17.46
CA ALA A 15 27.00 -18.49 -17.32
C ALA A 15 26.94 -17.74 -18.66
N VAL A 16 25.75 -17.68 -19.26
CA VAL A 16 25.51 -16.88 -20.46
C VAL A 16 25.24 -15.45 -20.02
N VAL A 17 26.18 -14.55 -20.30
CA VAL A 17 26.02 -13.12 -20.01
C VAL A 17 25.60 -12.40 -21.29
N CYS A 18 24.58 -11.56 -21.19
CA CYS A 18 24.08 -10.80 -22.32
C CYS A 18 25.09 -9.70 -22.69
N ARG A 19 25.79 -9.86 -23.82
CA ARG A 19 26.88 -8.95 -24.25
C ARG A 19 26.44 -7.49 -24.47
N ALA A 20 25.14 -7.23 -24.60
CA ALA A 20 24.61 -5.87 -24.71
C ALA A 20 24.94 -4.99 -23.49
N GLN A 21 25.10 -5.58 -22.29
CA GLN A 21 25.46 -4.85 -21.07
C GLN A 21 26.96 -4.55 -20.96
N SER A 22 27.82 -5.19 -21.75
CA SER A 22 29.28 -5.07 -21.59
C SER A 22 29.89 -3.81 -22.23
N LYS A 23 29.11 -3.03 -22.98
CA LYS A 23 29.59 -1.83 -23.71
C LYS A 23 28.78 -0.56 -23.45
N GLN A 24 27.97 -0.50 -22.39
CA GLN A 24 27.18 0.69 -22.10
C GLN A 24 27.70 1.39 -20.84
N SER A 25 28.35 2.52 -21.07
CA SER A 25 28.72 3.48 -20.04
C SER A 25 27.48 3.93 -19.25
N PRO A 26 27.60 4.16 -17.93
CA PRO A 26 26.46 4.40 -17.02
C PRO A 26 25.64 5.67 -17.36
N ALA A 27 26.16 6.54 -18.24
CA ALA A 27 25.43 7.71 -18.74
C ALA A 27 24.49 7.40 -19.91
N ALA A 28 24.79 6.42 -20.77
CA ALA A 28 23.99 6.09 -21.95
C ALA A 28 22.75 5.25 -21.63
N GLN A 29 22.77 4.52 -20.51
CA GLN A 29 21.61 3.73 -20.04
C GLN A 29 20.43 4.61 -19.62
N LYS A 30 20.69 5.84 -19.14
CA LYS A 30 19.63 6.75 -18.68
C LYS A 30 18.88 7.42 -19.83
N ALA A 31 19.54 7.65 -20.97
CA ALA A 31 18.91 8.30 -22.12
C ALA A 31 18.17 7.32 -23.04
N ALA A 32 18.70 6.10 -23.23
CA ALA A 32 18.09 5.11 -24.12
C ALA A 32 16.85 4.43 -23.51
N ALA A 33 16.78 4.31 -22.18
CA ALA A 33 15.62 3.73 -21.50
C ALA A 33 14.34 4.57 -21.68
N VAL A 34 14.47 5.89 -21.88
CA VAL A 34 13.34 6.80 -22.05
C VAL A 34 12.72 6.68 -23.44
N VAL A 35 13.52 6.39 -24.47
CA VAL A 35 13.05 6.38 -25.87
C VAL A 35 12.64 4.98 -26.34
N ALA A 36 13.28 3.92 -25.84
CA ALA A 36 12.92 2.54 -26.19
C ALA A 36 11.63 2.04 -25.52
N GLY A 37 11.14 2.75 -24.48
CA GLY A 37 9.88 2.43 -23.81
C GLY A 37 8.63 2.94 -24.55
N LEU A 38 8.75 3.94 -25.44
CA LEU A 38 7.59 4.55 -26.09
C LEU A 38 6.71 3.56 -26.89
N PRO A 39 7.26 2.66 -27.72
CA PRO A 39 6.43 1.72 -28.50
C PRO A 39 5.77 0.65 -27.61
N ALA A 40 6.44 0.25 -26.53
CA ALA A 40 5.90 -0.70 -25.56
C ALA A 40 4.77 -0.09 -24.70
N LEU A 41 4.82 1.21 -24.44
CA LEU A 41 3.76 1.96 -23.75
C LEU A 41 2.51 2.15 -24.63
N ILE A 42 2.66 2.22 -25.96
CA ILE A 42 1.52 2.35 -26.89
C ILE A 42 0.87 0.98 -27.18
N ALA A 43 1.68 -0.08 -27.27
CA ALA A 43 1.19 -1.47 -27.40
C ALA A 43 0.60 -2.02 -26.10
N ALA A 44 0.99 -1.47 -24.94
CA ALA A 44 0.30 -1.65 -23.67
C ALA A 44 -0.91 -0.72 -23.56
N SER A 45 -1.69 -0.59 -24.63
CA SER A 45 -3.06 -0.12 -24.50
C SER A 45 -3.74 -1.10 -23.55
N PRO A 46 -4.19 -0.67 -22.35
CA PRO A 46 -4.92 -1.56 -21.47
C PRO A 46 -6.12 -2.04 -22.29
N ALA A 47 -6.12 -3.33 -22.64
CA ALA A 47 -7.24 -3.93 -23.31
C ALA A 47 -8.47 -3.61 -22.44
N PHE A 48 -9.43 -2.88 -23.02
CA PHE A 48 -10.72 -2.50 -22.45
C PHE A 48 -11.57 -3.77 -22.20
N ALA A 49 -11.09 -4.63 -21.31
CA ALA A 49 -11.77 -5.82 -20.79
C ALA A 49 -12.43 -5.53 -19.44
N LEU A 50 -12.32 -4.29 -18.94
CA LEU A 50 -13.11 -3.79 -17.83
C LEU A 50 -14.32 -3.08 -18.45
N VAL A 51 -15.44 -3.81 -18.53
CA VAL A 51 -16.71 -3.31 -19.05
C VAL A 51 -17.23 -2.12 -18.24
N ASP A 52 -16.78 -1.97 -16.99
CA ASP A 52 -17.18 -0.89 -16.07
C ASP A 52 -15.97 -0.32 -15.31
N ASP A 53 -16.02 0.99 -15.05
CA ASP A 53 -15.16 1.64 -14.06
C ASP A 53 -15.64 1.26 -12.66
N ARG A 54 -14.76 0.61 -11.90
CA ARG A 54 -15.01 0.19 -10.53
C ARG A 54 -13.98 0.81 -9.59
N LEU A 55 -14.42 1.09 -8.37
CA LEU A 55 -13.66 1.81 -7.37
C LEU A 55 -12.51 0.99 -6.75
N ASN A 56 -12.52 -0.35 -6.95
CA ASN A 56 -11.47 -1.31 -6.57
C ASN A 56 -10.98 -1.19 -5.12
N GLY A 57 -11.89 -0.90 -4.18
CA GLY A 57 -11.56 -0.77 -2.76
C GLY A 57 -11.60 -2.09 -1.97
N ASP A 58 -12.05 -3.19 -2.60
CA ASP A 58 -12.17 -4.49 -1.96
C ASP A 58 -10.80 -5.17 -1.81
N GLY A 59 -10.53 -5.76 -0.64
CA GLY A 59 -9.29 -6.51 -0.38
C GLY A 59 -8.00 -5.66 -0.29
N VAL A 60 -8.06 -4.34 -0.52
CA VAL A 60 -6.89 -3.44 -0.46
C VAL A 60 -6.48 -3.08 0.98
N GLY A 61 -7.38 -3.30 1.96
CA GLY A 61 -7.08 -3.07 3.37
C GLY A 61 -6.96 -1.58 3.74
N LEU A 62 -7.71 -0.72 3.06
CA LEU A 62 -7.70 0.73 3.32
C LEU A 62 -8.18 1.03 4.76
N PRO A 63 -7.45 1.89 5.51
CA PRO A 63 -7.83 2.26 6.86
C PRO A 63 -9.18 2.99 6.83
N PHE A 64 -10.14 2.51 7.63
CA PHE A 64 -11.52 3.00 7.66
C PHE A 64 -12.24 3.01 6.29
N GLY A 65 -11.73 2.30 5.28
CA GLY A 65 -12.27 2.31 3.92
C GLY A 65 -12.08 3.63 3.16
N ILE A 66 -11.16 4.50 3.60
CA ILE A 66 -10.93 5.81 2.98
C ILE A 66 -10.11 5.63 1.70
N ASN A 67 -10.76 5.82 0.55
CA ASN A 67 -10.12 5.75 -0.77
C ASN A 67 -9.93 7.13 -1.43
N ASP A 68 -10.52 8.18 -0.86
CA ASP A 68 -10.40 9.58 -1.28
C ASP A 68 -10.23 10.47 -0.04
N GLY A 69 -9.45 11.55 -0.17
CA GLY A 69 -9.22 12.51 0.90
C GLY A 69 -10.49 13.14 1.44
N ILE A 70 -11.52 13.33 0.60
CA ILE A 70 -12.82 13.86 1.03
C ILE A 70 -13.51 12.94 2.03
N LEU A 71 -13.42 11.60 1.86
CA LEU A 71 -14.02 10.65 2.81
C LEU A 71 -13.41 10.77 4.21
N GLY A 72 -12.11 11.02 4.31
CA GLY A 72 -11.45 11.30 5.59
C GLY A 72 -12.01 12.56 6.26
N TRP A 73 -12.22 13.62 5.48
CA TRP A 73 -12.82 14.86 5.98
C TRP A 73 -14.28 14.69 6.41
N VAL A 74 -15.05 13.84 5.73
CA VAL A 74 -16.41 13.51 6.15
C VAL A 74 -16.40 12.81 7.52
N LEU A 75 -15.51 11.84 7.72
CA LEU A 75 -15.38 11.14 9.01
C LEU A 75 -15.01 12.11 10.13
N VAL A 76 -13.99 12.95 9.92
CA VAL A 76 -13.58 13.97 10.91
C VAL A 76 -14.70 14.98 11.12
N GLY A 77 -15.37 15.43 10.07
CA GLY A 77 -16.40 16.46 10.12
C GLY A 77 -17.62 16.01 10.91
N VAL A 78 -18.15 14.82 10.63
CA VAL A 78 -19.34 14.30 11.33
C VAL A 78 -19.01 13.97 12.79
N LEU A 79 -17.88 13.31 13.05
CA LEU A 79 -17.44 13.02 14.42
C LEU A 79 -17.28 14.30 15.23
N SER A 80 -16.59 15.29 14.66
CA SER A 80 -16.33 16.57 15.34
C SER A 80 -17.62 17.38 15.51
N LEU A 81 -18.57 17.31 14.58
CA LEU A 81 -19.85 17.98 14.69
C LEU A 81 -20.66 17.44 15.88
N VAL A 82 -20.83 16.11 15.96
CA VAL A 82 -21.55 15.49 17.08
C VAL A 82 -20.83 15.75 18.40
N TRP A 83 -19.50 15.63 18.41
CA TRP A 83 -18.69 15.94 19.59
C TRP A 83 -18.84 17.40 20.01
N ALA A 84 -18.83 18.36 19.09
CA ALA A 84 -18.98 19.77 19.41
C ALA A 84 -20.37 20.08 19.99
N LEU A 85 -21.42 19.49 19.44
CA LEU A 85 -22.78 19.63 19.99
C LEU A 85 -22.85 19.08 21.42
N TRP A 86 -22.30 17.89 21.64
CA TRP A 86 -22.22 17.29 22.98
C TRP A 86 -21.36 18.13 23.94
N TYR A 87 -20.21 18.62 23.49
CA TYR A 87 -19.28 19.43 24.29
C TYR A 87 -19.92 20.75 24.72
N ASN A 88 -20.68 21.40 23.84
CA ASN A 88 -21.43 22.61 24.20
C ASN A 88 -22.60 22.32 25.15
N ALA A 89 -23.18 21.12 25.09
CA ALA A 89 -24.24 20.70 26.01
C ALA A 89 -23.72 20.25 27.38
N GLN A 90 -22.41 19.99 27.54
CA GLN A 90 -21.82 19.51 28.80
C GLN A 90 -22.08 20.41 30.00
N LYS A 91 -22.24 21.72 29.79
CA LYS A 91 -22.58 22.68 30.86
C LYS A 91 -23.86 22.33 31.63
N ASP A 92 -24.78 21.57 31.03
CA ASP A 92 -26.05 21.19 31.63
C ASP A 92 -26.01 19.79 32.28
N LEU A 93 -24.88 19.08 32.21
CA LEU A 93 -24.75 17.68 32.67
C LEU A 93 -24.26 17.55 34.13
N GLY A 94 -23.91 18.66 34.78
CA GLY A 94 -23.30 18.67 36.11
C GLY A 94 -21.77 18.73 36.04
N ASP A 95 -21.16 19.39 37.01
CA ASP A 95 -19.72 19.55 37.10
C ASP A 95 -19.13 18.47 38.03
N PHE A 96 -18.40 17.53 37.44
CA PHE A 96 -17.86 16.35 38.13
C PHE A 96 -16.33 16.47 38.30
N GLU A 97 -15.86 17.63 38.76
CA GLU A 97 -14.43 17.89 39.03
C GLU A 97 -13.89 17.18 40.28
N ASP A 98 -14.75 16.89 41.27
CA ASP A 98 -14.34 16.18 42.49
C ASP A 98 -13.97 14.72 42.14
N PRO A 99 -12.81 14.19 42.60
CA PRO A 99 -12.46 12.77 42.42
C PRO A 99 -13.55 11.79 42.89
N ASP A 100 -14.43 12.24 43.78
CA ASP A 100 -15.54 11.49 44.35
C ASP A 100 -16.90 11.74 43.68
N ALA A 101 -16.96 12.45 42.55
CA ALA A 101 -18.20 12.88 41.90
C ALA A 101 -18.88 11.81 41.02
N GLY A 102 -18.23 10.66 40.80
CA GLY A 102 -18.80 9.54 40.04
C GLY A 102 -19.93 8.81 40.78
N LEU A 103 -20.71 8.01 40.04
CA LEU A 103 -21.76 7.17 40.64
C LEU A 103 -21.12 6.04 41.46
N LYS A 104 -21.31 6.06 42.79
CA LYS A 104 -20.75 5.09 43.75
C LYS A 104 -21.85 4.33 44.51
N ILE A 105 -21.50 3.13 44.97
CA ILE A 105 -22.29 2.37 45.93
C ILE A 105 -21.87 2.82 47.34
N ASP A 106 -22.82 3.11 48.23
CA ASP A 106 -22.52 3.43 49.63
C ASP A 106 -22.22 2.12 50.39
N ASP A 107 -21.06 2.04 51.04
CA ASP A 107 -20.64 0.86 51.85
C ASP A 107 -21.35 0.80 53.23
N ARG A 108 -22.54 1.40 53.35
CA ARG A 108 -23.27 1.60 54.61
C ARG A 108 -24.41 0.61 54.86
N ASP A 109 -24.64 -0.36 53.97
CA ASP A 109 -25.66 -1.41 54.07
C ASP A 109 -25.05 -2.82 53.96
#